data_AF-A0A841U2T3-F1
#
_entry.id   AF-A0A841U2T3-F1
#
_cell.length_a   1.000
_cell.length_b   1.000
_cell.length_c   1.000
_cell.angle_alpha   90.00
_cell.angle_beta   90.00
_cell.angle_gamma   90.00
#
_symmetry.space_group_name_H-M   'P 1'
#
loop_
_entity.id
_entity.type
_entity.pdbx_description
1 polymer ?
#
loop_
_entity_poly.entity_id
_entity_poly.type
_entity_poly.pdbx_seq_one_letter_code
_entity_poly.pdbx_strand_id
1 'polypeptide(L)' 'MIAEPNETNEAFRLHWPPHDVQATAACRKRWNHPAAGELEFEPIVLQPSARPGWKRTVYSATPSAAERIRGLAAAGHQTS' A
#
# COMPACT_ATOMS: atom_id res chain seq x y z
N MET A 1 -3.90 17.66 -13.52
CA MET A 1 -3.36 17.96 -12.18
C MET A 1 -2.18 17.03 -11.92
N ILE A 2 -1.00 17.38 -12.45
CA ILE A 2 0.28 16.64 -12.33
C ILE A 2 1.46 17.63 -12.19
N ALA A 3 1.28 18.89 -12.60
CA ALA A 3 2.35 19.90 -12.67
C ALA A 3 3.02 20.19 -11.31
N GLU A 4 2.24 20.41 -10.26
CA GLU A 4 2.75 20.85 -8.94
C GLU A 4 3.69 19.83 -8.25
N PRO A 5 3.38 18.52 -8.18
CA PRO A 5 4.32 17.54 -7.63
C PRO A 5 5.52 17.26 -8.55
N ASN A 6 5.39 17.48 -9.86
CA ASN A 6 6.49 17.33 -10.81
C ASN A 6 7.57 18.41 -10.62
N GLU A 7 7.21 19.61 -10.18
CA GLU A 7 8.17 20.69 -9.95
C GLU A 7 8.86 20.57 -8.59
N THR A 8 8.13 20.12 -7.57
CA THR A 8 8.59 20.16 -6.17
C THR A 8 9.21 18.86 -5.68
N ASN A 9 8.96 17.73 -6.33
CA ASN A 9 9.40 16.42 -5.84
C ASN A 9 10.21 15.65 -6.90
N GLU A 10 11.52 15.54 -6.67
CA GLU A 10 12.44 14.82 -7.56
C GLU A 10 12.12 13.33 -7.68
N ALA A 11 11.67 12.69 -6.59
CA ALA A 11 11.24 11.30 -6.63
C ALA A 11 9.96 11.15 -7.47
N PHE A 12 9.05 12.13 -7.43
CA PHE A 12 7.88 12.14 -8.30
C PHE A 12 8.29 12.23 -9.78
N ARG A 13 9.23 13.11 -10.14
CA ARG A 13 9.75 13.21 -11.52
C ARG A 13 10.41 11.93 -12.02
N LEU A 14 11.14 11.23 -11.15
CA LEU A 14 11.87 10.03 -11.54
C LEU A 14 10.94 8.82 -11.72
N HIS A 15 9.90 8.71 -10.89
CA HIS A 15 9.00 7.57 -10.89
C HIS A 15 7.73 7.77 -11.71
N TRP A 16 7.34 9.00 -12.04
CA TRP A 16 6.12 9.28 -12.79
C TRP A 16 6.15 8.86 -14.28
N PRO A 17 7.20 9.13 -15.08
CA PRO A 17 7.23 8.82 -16.52
C PRO A 17 6.99 7.34 -16.89
N PRO A 18 7.47 6.34 -16.12
CA PRO A 18 7.19 4.93 -16.41
C PRO A 18 5.83 4.43 -15.89
N HIS A 19 5.07 5.23 -15.13
CA HIS A 19 3.77 4.82 -14.59
C HIS A 19 2.66 5.08 -15.62
N ASP A 20 2.43 4.09 -16.50
CA ASP A 20 1.11 3.95 -17.14
C ASP A 20 0.09 3.72 -16.01
N VAL A 21 -0.76 4.71 -15.73
CA VAL A 21 -1.78 4.64 -14.68
C VAL A 21 -2.90 3.72 -15.16
N GLN A 22 -2.59 2.43 -15.27
CA GLN A 22 -3.57 1.38 -15.47
C GLN A 22 -4.48 1.41 -14.26
N ALA A 23 -5.79 1.57 -14.48
CA ALA A 23 -6.80 1.52 -13.45
C ALA A 23 -6.60 0.25 -12.61
N THR A 24 -6.01 0.44 -11.43
CA THR A 24 -5.54 -0.58 -10.46
C THR A 24 -6.20 -1.94 -10.66
N ALA A 25 -5.64 -2.77 -11.54
CA ALA A 25 -6.05 -4.15 -11.67
C ALA A 25 -5.44 -4.90 -10.50
N ALA A 26 -6.18 -5.01 -9.39
CA ALA A 26 -5.95 -5.88 -8.23
C ALA A 26 -4.49 -6.35 -8.03
N CYS A 27 -3.55 -5.40 -7.96
CA CYS A 27 -2.14 -5.76 -7.95
C CYS A 27 -1.74 -5.94 -6.49
N ARG A 28 -1.34 -7.17 -6.14
CA ARG A 28 -0.87 -7.50 -4.79
C ARG A 28 0.27 -6.58 -4.40
N LYS A 29 0.08 -5.82 -3.32
CA LYS A 29 1.08 -4.91 -2.77
C LYS A 29 2.08 -5.74 -1.97
N ARG A 30 3.30 -5.85 -2.48
CA ARG A 30 4.44 -6.44 -1.77
C ARG A 30 5.19 -5.37 -1.02
N TRP A 31 5.52 -5.63 0.24
CA TRP A 31 6.28 -4.75 1.10
C TRP A 31 7.38 -5.55 1.79
N ASN A 32 8.63 -5.09 1.68
CA ASN A 32 9.73 -5.66 2.43
C ASN A 32 9.86 -4.90 3.77
N HIS A 33 9.41 -5.53 4.86
CA HIS A 33 9.49 -4.97 6.20
C HIS A 33 10.80 -5.42 6.87
N PRO A 34 11.58 -4.50 7.47
CA PRO A 34 12.92 -4.80 7.98
C PRO A 34 12.96 -5.91 9.05
N ALA A 35 11.89 -6.07 9.82
CA ALA A 35 11.80 -7.10 10.87
C ALA A 35 10.93 -8.33 10.50
N ALA A 36 10.06 -8.22 9.49
CA ALA A 36 9.14 -9.31 9.10
C ALA A 36 9.45 -9.92 7.73
N GLY A 37 10.44 -9.38 7.01
CA GLY A 37 10.73 -9.77 5.64
C GLY A 37 9.60 -9.38 4.70
N GLU A 38 9.33 -10.22 3.70
CA GLU A 38 8.33 -9.94 2.68
C GLU A 38 6.89 -10.12 3.21
N LEU A 39 6.10 -9.06 3.07
CA LEU A 39 4.67 -9.02 3.37
C LEU A 39 3.90 -8.76 2.08
N GLU A 40 2.83 -9.53 1.86
CA GLU A 40 1.96 -9.37 0.71
C GLU A 40 0.56 -8.96 1.18
N PHE A 41 0.00 -7.96 0.48
CA PHE A 41 -1.32 -7.41 0.77
C PHE A 41 -2.15 -7.36 -0.50
N GLU A 42 -3.42 -7.71 -0.38
CA GLU A 42 -4.40 -7.59 -1.44
C GLU A 42 -5.17 -6.28 -1.24
N PRO A 43 -5.08 -5.32 -2.19
CA PRO A 43 -5.83 -4.07 -2.09
C PRO A 43 -7.27 -4.28 -2.53
N ILE A 44 -8.22 -3.99 -1.64
CA ILE A 44 -9.64 -3.95 -1.91
C ILE A 44 -10.06 -2.48 -1.93
N VAL A 45 -10.47 -1.98 -3.09
CA VAL A 45 -11.01 -0.62 -3.24
C VAL A 45 -12.51 -0.66 -3.03
N LEU A 46 -12.97 -0.06 -1.94
CA LEU A 46 -14.37 0.13 -1.62
C LEU A 46 -14.80 1.53 -2.04
N GLN A 47 -15.75 1.61 -2.97
CA GLN A 47 -16.36 2.87 -3.40
C GLN A 47 -17.84 2.84 -3.03
N PRO A 48 -18.27 3.58 -1.99
CA PRO A 48 -19.68 3.64 -1.61
C PRO A 48 -20.54 4.27 -2.70
N SER A 49 -21.63 3.60 -3.09
CA SER A 49 -22.58 4.12 -4.08
C SER A 49 -23.22 5.44 -3.65
N ALA A 50 -23.44 5.63 -2.35
CA ALA A 50 -24.02 6.84 -1.77
C ALA A 50 -23.10 8.08 -1.81
N ARG A 51 -21.80 7.91 -2.10
CA ARG A 51 -20.82 9.01 -2.18
C ARG A 51 -19.85 8.79 -3.34
N PRO A 52 -20.29 9.03 -4.58
CA PRO A 52 -19.40 8.97 -5.74
C PRO A 52 -18.24 9.95 -5.55
N GLY A 53 -17.01 9.44 -5.69
CA GLY A 53 -15.76 10.19 -5.44
C GLY A 53 -15.02 9.78 -4.16
N TRP A 54 -15.68 9.10 -3.23
CA TRP A 54 -15.00 8.54 -2.06
C TRP A 54 -14.46 7.15 -2.38
N LYS A 55 -13.14 6.97 -2.27
CA LYS A 55 -12.48 5.67 -2.40
C LYS A 55 -11.79 5.32 -1.08
N ARG A 56 -12.06 4.13 -0.55
CA ARG A 56 -11.31 3.55 0.58
C ARG A 56 -10.54 2.35 0.07
N THR A 57 -9.24 2.31 0.32
CA THR A 57 -8.41 1.15 -0.01
C THR A 57 -8.10 0.38 1.26
N VAL A 58 -8.62 -0.83 1.37
CA VAL A 58 -8.30 -1.77 2.46
C VAL A 58 -7.20 -2.69 1.96
N TYR A 59 -6.11 -2.81 2.73
CA TYR A 59 -5.01 -3.72 2.42
C TYR A 59 -5.14 -4.97 3.28
N SER A 60 -5.73 -6.04 2.74
CA SER A 60 -5.84 -7.31 3.45
C SER A 60 -4.52 -8.07 3.35
N ALA A 61 -3.89 -8.35 4.49
CA ALA A 61 -2.69 -9.18 4.54
C ALA A 61 -3.02 -10.60 4.08
N THR A 62 -2.14 -11.21 3.29
CA THR A 62 -2.23 -12.66 3.04
C THR A 62 -2.05 -13.44 4.35
N PRO A 63 -2.51 -14.70 4.44
CA PRO A 63 -2.36 -15.48 5.66
C PRO A 63 -0.91 -15.54 6.18
N SER A 64 0.07 -15.68 5.28
CA SER A 64 1.50 -15.67 5.63
C SER A 64 1.99 -14.32 6.13
N ALA A 65 1.52 -13.21 5.53
CA ALA A 65 1.83 -11.87 6.00
C ALA A 65 1.16 -11.58 7.37
N ALA A 66 -0.07 -12.05 7.59
CA ALA A 66 -0.79 -11.88 8.84
C ALA A 66 -0.09 -12.57 10.02
N GLU A 67 0.44 -13.78 9.82
CA GLU A 67 1.26 -14.47 10.82
C GLU A 67 2.52 -13.68 11.19
N ARG A 68 3.23 -13.16 10.19
CA ARG A 68 4.43 -12.33 10.40
C ARG A 68 4.11 -11.04 11.15
N ILE A 69 3.02 -10.37 10.78
CA ILE A 69 2.54 -9.15 11.46
C ILE A 69 2.13 -9.45 12.90
N ARG A 70 1.44 -10.57 13.16
CA ARG A 70 1.11 -11.03 14.52
C ARG A 70 2.37 -11.26 15.35
N GLY A 71 3.39 -11.91 14.78
CA GLY A 71 4.68 -12.10 15.42
C GLY A 71 5.35 -10.79 15.82
N LEU A 72 5.31 -9.78 14.94
CA LEU A 72 5.82 -8.44 15.26
C LEU A 72 5.02 -7.73 16.36
N ALA A 73 3.69 -7.82 16.34
CA ALA A 73 2.84 -7.20 17.34
C ALA A 73 3.00 -7.84 18.74
N ALA A 74 3.28 -9.14 18.77
CA ALA A 74 3.60 -9.88 19.98
C ALA A 74 5.01 -9.53 20.51
N ALA A 75 6.00 -9.38 19.62
CA ALA A 75 7.36 -8.99 19.98
C ALA A 75 7.47 -7.52 20.43
N GLY A 76 6.69 -6.61 19.82
CA GLY A 76 6.63 -5.20 20.19
C GLY A 76 5.93 -4.93 21.54
N HIS A 77 5.20 -5.91 22.09
CA HIS A 77 4.63 -5.84 23.44
C HIS A 77 5.62 -6.23 24.55
N GLN A 78 6.86 -6.61 24.22
CA GLN A 78 7.89 -7.04 25.19
C GLN A 78 9.02 -6.04 25.42
N THR A 79 9.07 -4.94 24.68
CA THR A 79 9.96 -3.83 25.00
C THR A 79 9.20 -2.80 25.83
N SER A 80 9.37 -2.96 27.15
CA SER A 80 9.05 -1.99 28.19
C SER A 80 9.86 -0.70 28.07
#